data_AF-A0A6B2G5D7-F1
#
_entry.id   AF-A0A6B2G5D7-F1
#
_cell.length_a   1.000
_cell.length_b   1.000
_cell.length_c   1.000
_cell.angle_alpha   90.00
_cell.angle_beta   90.00
_cell.angle_gamma   90.00
#
_symmetry.space_group_name_H-M   'P 1'
#
loop_
_entity.id
_entity.type
_entity.pdbx_description
1 polymer ?
#
loop_
_entity_poly.entity_id
_entity_poly.type
_entity_poly.pdbx_seq_one_letter_code
_entity_poly.pdbx_strand_id
1 'polypeptide(L)'
;KLEQTFSEVALMKEELSSKQKELEIKNLKASQKLSEMASEQQKAQITREEAIKLFEQVNIQSEKIIVKSNDIKDELSQVEPAMEEAKESLSVIDRGKLNEIKVMYNPNQLIRLAISSVFELITGGCSENWKTVKSFLNRDDFINIVRNYKTENITPERRLTMNKFLENEKYTPEMIARGSTACSPLVKWVRAHLSYFDILIKIDPLRLELSNLEIERETKEKQAKDLQSKINELEAKIEEYKKKLNKFFIKLNEN
;
A
#
# COMPACT_ATOMS: atom_id res chain seq x y z
N LYS A 1 80.59 1.26 47.66
CA LYS A 1 80.38 1.76 46.28
C LYS A 1 80.25 0.62 45.27
N LEU A 2 81.19 -0.33 45.15
CA LEU A 2 81.06 -1.49 44.24
C LEU A 2 79.89 -2.43 44.58
N GLU A 3 79.67 -2.75 45.86
CA GLU A 3 78.52 -3.60 46.27
C GLU A 3 77.16 -2.94 46.04
N GLN A 4 77.05 -1.62 46.20
CA GLN A 4 75.82 -0.86 45.91
C GLN A 4 75.50 -0.90 44.41
N THR A 5 76.50 -0.70 43.55
CA THR A 5 76.31 -0.79 42.09
C THR A 5 75.99 -2.21 41.64
N PHE A 6 76.55 -3.25 42.29
CA PHE A 6 76.20 -4.64 41.99
C PHE A 6 74.75 -4.97 42.41
N SER A 7 74.31 -4.47 43.55
CA SER A 7 72.93 -4.63 44.02
C SER A 7 71.94 -3.88 43.13
N GLU A 8 72.25 -2.66 42.69
CA GLU A 8 71.42 -1.88 41.76
C GLU A 8 71.32 -2.54 40.39
N VAL A 9 72.43 -3.08 39.85
CA VAL A 9 72.43 -3.82 38.58
C VAL A 9 71.65 -5.13 38.68
N ALA A 10 71.71 -5.82 39.82
CA ALA A 10 70.92 -7.03 40.06
C ALA A 10 69.41 -6.71 40.13
N LEU A 11 69.03 -5.66 40.86
CA LEU A 11 67.64 -5.18 40.93
C LEU A 11 67.13 -4.72 39.55
N MET A 12 67.94 -3.98 38.78
CA MET A 12 67.58 -3.58 37.42
C MET A 12 67.36 -4.78 36.51
N LYS A 13 68.17 -5.83 36.61
CA LYS A 13 67.98 -7.06 35.82
C LYS A 13 66.70 -7.80 36.20
N GLU A 14 66.35 -7.81 37.47
CA GLU A 14 65.12 -8.43 37.97
C GLU A 14 63.87 -7.63 37.55
N GLU A 15 63.93 -6.29 37.62
CA GLU A 15 62.90 -5.39 37.09
C GLU A 15 62.76 -5.50 35.57
N LEU A 16 63.86 -5.59 34.82
CA LEU A 16 63.83 -5.80 33.37
C LEU A 16 63.17 -7.14 33.04
N SER A 17 63.55 -8.21 33.73
CA SER A 17 62.97 -9.55 33.52
C SER A 17 61.47 -9.59 33.84
N SER A 18 61.04 -8.92 34.92
CA SER A 18 59.62 -8.84 35.27
C SER A 18 58.84 -8.00 34.26
N LYS A 19 59.35 -6.83 33.85
CA LYS A 19 58.77 -6.00 32.78
C LYS A 19 58.68 -6.75 31.48
N GLN A 20 59.70 -7.51 31.09
CA GLN A 20 59.75 -8.26 29.83
C GLN A 20 58.69 -9.37 29.78
N LYS A 21 58.49 -10.11 30.88
CA LYS A 21 57.37 -11.06 31.01
C LYS A 21 56.01 -10.37 30.95
N GLU A 22 55.87 -9.22 31.61
CA GLU A 22 54.63 -8.45 31.60
C GLU A 22 54.29 -7.94 30.18
N LEU A 23 55.32 -7.53 29.43
CA LEU A 23 55.25 -7.06 28.05
C LEU A 23 54.82 -8.20 27.12
N GLU A 24 55.35 -9.40 27.31
CA GLU A 24 54.99 -10.60 26.54
C GLU A 24 53.53 -11.01 26.77
N ILE A 25 53.06 -11.00 28.02
CA ILE A 25 51.64 -11.25 28.36
C ILE A 25 50.73 -10.18 27.74
N LYS A 26 51.13 -8.91 27.79
CA LYS A 26 50.35 -7.80 27.21
C LYS A 26 50.33 -7.89 25.68
N ASN A 27 51.42 -8.27 25.03
CA ASN A 27 51.48 -8.51 23.58
C ASN A 27 50.61 -9.69 23.16
N LEU A 28 50.60 -10.81 23.91
CA LEU A 28 49.70 -11.93 23.62
C LEU A 28 48.23 -11.52 23.70
N LYS A 29 47.85 -10.74 24.73
CA LYS A 29 46.49 -10.20 24.87
C LYS A 29 46.14 -9.24 23.74
N ALA A 30 47.08 -8.39 23.31
CA ALA A 30 46.89 -7.48 22.18
C ALA A 30 46.69 -8.24 20.86
N SER A 31 47.49 -9.29 20.60
CA SER A 31 47.35 -10.15 19.42
C SER A 31 46.02 -10.90 19.39
N GLN A 32 45.56 -11.43 20.54
CA GLN A 32 44.22 -12.04 20.66
C GLN A 32 43.12 -11.03 20.34
N LYS A 33 43.19 -9.83 20.93
CA LYS A 33 42.25 -8.74 20.67
C LYS A 33 42.22 -8.31 19.20
N LEU A 34 43.36 -8.28 18.52
CA LEU A 34 43.44 -7.96 17.10
C LEU A 34 42.76 -9.03 16.23
N SER A 35 42.92 -10.30 16.59
CA SER A 35 42.23 -11.42 15.92
C SER A 35 40.70 -11.34 16.09
N GLU A 36 40.23 -11.07 17.32
CA GLU A 36 38.81 -10.84 17.60
C GLU A 36 38.26 -9.68 16.76
N MET A 37 38.98 -8.55 16.72
CA MET A 37 38.61 -7.37 15.94
C MET A 37 38.54 -7.66 14.44
N ALA A 38 39.48 -8.43 13.88
CA ALA A 38 39.45 -8.82 12.48
C ALA A 38 38.21 -9.66 12.15
N SER A 39 37.80 -10.54 13.05
CA SER A 39 36.56 -11.32 12.92
C SER A 39 35.30 -10.44 13.02
N GLU A 40 35.26 -9.52 13.98
CA GLU A 40 34.15 -8.56 14.12
C GLU A 40 34.02 -7.65 12.90
N GLN A 41 35.14 -7.20 12.34
CA GLN A 41 35.17 -6.36 11.15
C GLN A 41 34.70 -7.11 9.89
N GLN A 42 35.08 -8.38 9.71
CA GLN A 42 34.52 -9.22 8.64
C GLN A 42 33.01 -9.39 8.78
N LYS A 43 32.52 -9.67 10.01
CA LYS A 43 31.08 -9.78 10.26
C LYS A 43 30.34 -8.49 9.92
N ALA A 44 30.87 -7.35 10.36
CA ALA A 44 30.29 -6.04 10.05
C ALA A 44 30.26 -5.77 8.52
N GLN A 45 31.28 -6.18 7.79
CA GLN A 45 31.33 -6.07 6.33
C GLN A 45 30.22 -6.90 5.65
N ILE A 46 30.05 -8.16 6.05
CA ILE A 46 29.02 -9.06 5.50
C ILE A 46 27.62 -8.51 5.80
N THR A 47 27.37 -8.14 7.06
CA THR A 47 26.07 -7.56 7.48
C THR A 47 25.77 -6.25 6.74
N ARG A 48 26.79 -5.45 6.43
CA ARG A 48 26.65 -4.24 5.61
C ARG A 48 26.24 -4.55 4.17
N GLU A 49 26.87 -5.53 3.54
CA GLU A 49 26.48 -5.95 2.19
C GLU A 49 25.04 -6.49 2.15
N GLU A 50 24.63 -7.24 3.18
CA GLU A 50 23.24 -7.69 3.35
C GLU A 50 22.26 -6.53 3.51
N ALA A 51 22.60 -5.53 4.34
CA ALA A 51 21.78 -4.34 4.54
C ALA A 51 21.62 -3.54 3.24
N ILE A 52 22.70 -3.32 2.48
CA ILE A 52 22.66 -2.61 1.18
C ILE A 52 21.72 -3.34 0.21
N LYS A 53 21.88 -4.66 0.06
CA LYS A 53 20.99 -5.47 -0.81
C LYS A 53 19.52 -5.36 -0.39
N LEU A 54 19.26 -5.31 0.92
CA LEU A 54 17.91 -5.19 1.44
C LEU A 54 17.32 -3.80 1.16
N PHE A 55 18.11 -2.72 1.31
CA PHE A 55 17.69 -1.37 0.93
C PHE A 55 17.41 -1.24 -0.57
N GLU A 56 18.23 -1.85 -1.43
CA GLU A 56 17.97 -1.89 -2.87
C GLU A 56 16.65 -2.60 -3.18
N GLN A 57 16.38 -3.73 -2.53
CA GLN A 57 15.09 -4.45 -2.67
C GLN A 57 13.90 -3.61 -2.20
N VAL A 58 14.03 -2.89 -1.08
CA VAL A 58 13.00 -1.98 -0.56
C VAL A 58 12.73 -0.84 -1.54
N ASN A 59 13.76 -0.27 -2.17
CA ASN A 59 13.60 0.77 -3.19
C ASN A 59 12.87 0.24 -4.42
N ILE A 60 13.29 -0.91 -4.95
CA ILE A 60 12.63 -1.57 -6.10
C ILE A 60 11.16 -1.88 -5.78
N GLN A 61 10.87 -2.37 -4.57
CA GLN A 61 9.49 -2.61 -4.14
C GLN A 61 8.70 -1.32 -4.02
N SER A 62 9.31 -0.23 -3.53
CA SER A 62 8.65 1.07 -3.41
C SER A 62 8.26 1.62 -4.78
N GLU A 63 9.13 1.51 -5.78
CA GLU A 63 8.80 1.89 -7.16
C GLU A 63 7.64 1.07 -7.72
N LYS A 64 7.64 -0.26 -7.50
CA LYS A 64 6.53 -1.14 -7.92
C LYS A 64 5.21 -0.78 -7.25
N ILE A 65 5.22 -0.44 -5.96
CA ILE A 65 4.03 0.01 -5.22
C ILE A 65 3.51 1.32 -5.81
N ILE A 66 4.39 2.27 -6.13
CA ILE A 66 4.00 3.55 -6.74
C ILE A 66 3.33 3.32 -8.10
N VAL A 67 3.94 2.50 -8.96
CA VAL A 67 3.37 2.18 -10.28
C VAL A 67 1.99 1.55 -10.14
N LYS A 68 1.86 0.50 -9.31
CA LYS A 68 0.56 -0.17 -9.11
C LYS A 68 -0.50 0.73 -8.46
N SER A 69 -0.08 1.59 -7.54
CA SER A 69 -0.97 2.57 -6.92
C SER A 69 -1.51 3.57 -7.95
N ASN A 70 -0.63 4.03 -8.86
CA ASN A 70 -1.04 4.89 -9.96
C ASN A 70 -1.97 4.16 -10.93
N ASP A 71 -1.67 2.91 -11.31
CA ASP A 71 -2.55 2.12 -12.19
C ASP A 71 -3.96 1.99 -11.60
N ILE A 72 -4.07 1.69 -10.30
CA ILE A 72 -5.36 1.62 -9.58
C ILE A 72 -6.07 2.98 -9.60
N LYS A 73 -5.33 4.06 -9.36
CA LYS A 73 -5.89 5.42 -9.34
C LYS A 73 -6.38 5.84 -10.73
N ASP A 74 -5.63 5.52 -11.77
CA ASP A 74 -5.98 5.85 -13.15
C ASP A 74 -7.26 5.11 -13.56
N GLU A 75 -7.39 3.82 -13.25
CA GLU A 75 -8.62 3.06 -13.49
C GLU A 75 -9.83 3.65 -12.73
N LEU A 76 -9.67 4.06 -11.47
CA LEU A 76 -10.75 4.73 -10.72
C LEU A 76 -11.13 6.07 -11.34
N SER A 77 -10.14 6.85 -11.77
CA SER A 77 -10.37 8.19 -12.34
C SER A 77 -11.16 8.17 -13.64
N GLN A 78 -11.22 7.04 -14.35
CA GLN A 78 -12.02 6.91 -15.57
C GLN A 78 -13.53 6.88 -15.29
N VAL A 79 -13.96 6.41 -14.12
CA VAL A 79 -15.39 6.22 -13.77
C VAL A 79 -15.91 7.21 -12.74
N GLU A 80 -15.04 7.82 -11.93
CA GLU A 80 -15.42 8.86 -10.98
C GLU A 80 -16.18 10.04 -11.62
N PRO A 81 -15.76 10.58 -12.79
CA PRO A 81 -16.48 11.68 -13.44
C PRO A 81 -17.90 11.27 -13.86
N ALA A 82 -18.07 10.05 -14.39
CA ALA A 82 -19.37 9.55 -14.82
C ALA A 82 -20.33 9.35 -13.63
N MET A 83 -19.79 8.93 -12.48
CA MET A 83 -20.55 8.81 -11.24
C MET A 83 -20.97 10.17 -10.68
N GLU A 84 -20.09 11.17 -10.74
CA GLU A 84 -20.40 12.51 -10.26
C GLU A 84 -21.42 13.21 -11.18
N GLU A 85 -21.22 13.14 -12.50
CA GLU A 85 -22.18 13.66 -13.49
C GLU A 85 -23.57 13.02 -13.31
N ALA A 86 -23.61 11.70 -13.05
CA ALA A 86 -24.86 11.02 -12.78
C ALA A 86 -25.55 11.56 -11.51
N LYS A 87 -24.82 11.71 -10.40
CA LYS A 87 -25.37 12.27 -9.15
C LYS A 87 -25.89 13.69 -9.32
N GLU A 88 -25.14 14.53 -10.02
CA GLU A 88 -25.54 15.90 -10.34
C GLU A 88 -26.82 15.89 -11.19
N SER A 89 -26.86 15.06 -12.23
CA SER A 89 -28.04 14.91 -13.10
C SER A 89 -29.28 14.45 -12.32
N LEU A 90 -29.13 13.59 -11.29
CA LEU A 90 -30.21 13.18 -10.39
C LEU A 90 -30.71 14.30 -9.47
N SER A 91 -29.90 15.33 -9.24
CA SER A 91 -30.28 16.50 -8.44
C SER A 91 -31.20 17.45 -9.20
N VAL A 92 -31.03 17.53 -10.52
CA VAL A 92 -31.73 18.45 -11.44
C VAL A 92 -32.96 17.81 -12.11
N ILE A 93 -33.35 16.59 -11.72
CA ILE A 93 -34.54 15.93 -12.29
C ILE A 93 -35.80 16.77 -12.04
N ASP A 94 -36.52 17.06 -13.12
CA ASP A 94 -37.83 17.69 -13.07
C ASP A 94 -38.86 16.75 -12.41
N ARG A 95 -39.31 17.13 -11.21
CA ARG A 95 -40.30 16.39 -10.43
C ARG A 95 -41.66 16.34 -11.13
N GLY A 96 -42.01 17.35 -11.93
CA GLY A 96 -43.24 17.37 -12.73
C GLY A 96 -43.24 16.24 -13.76
N LYS A 97 -42.14 16.09 -14.49
CA LYS A 97 -41.96 14.99 -15.46
C LYS A 97 -41.90 13.62 -14.82
N LEU A 98 -41.32 13.51 -13.63
CA LEU A 98 -41.36 12.27 -12.86
C LEU A 98 -42.81 11.91 -12.45
N ASN A 99 -43.59 12.89 -12.02
CA ASN A 99 -44.99 12.69 -11.64
C ASN A 99 -45.87 12.31 -12.84
N GLU A 100 -45.61 12.85 -14.03
CA GLU A 100 -46.27 12.41 -15.28
C GLU A 100 -46.06 10.90 -15.49
N ILE A 101 -44.84 10.40 -15.31
CA ILE A 101 -44.53 8.97 -15.49
C ILE A 101 -45.19 8.12 -14.40
N LYS A 102 -45.24 8.61 -13.15
CA LYS A 102 -45.90 7.94 -12.01
C LYS A 102 -47.39 7.67 -12.26
N VAL A 103 -48.08 8.47 -13.06
CA VAL A 103 -49.50 8.27 -13.35
C VAL A 103 -49.75 7.42 -14.59
N MET A 104 -48.78 7.26 -15.50
CA MET A 104 -48.95 6.51 -16.75
C MET A 104 -49.41 5.07 -16.55
N TYR A 105 -50.47 4.68 -17.26
CA TYR A 105 -50.97 3.30 -17.27
C TYR A 105 -50.16 2.40 -18.22
N ASN A 106 -49.77 2.93 -19.39
CA ASN A 106 -48.97 2.22 -20.39
C ASN A 106 -47.84 3.13 -20.92
N PRO A 107 -46.64 3.11 -20.31
CA PRO A 107 -45.53 3.94 -20.74
C PRO A 107 -44.95 3.45 -22.07
N ASN A 108 -44.36 4.36 -22.86
CA ASN A 108 -43.56 4.03 -24.03
C ASN A 108 -42.43 3.05 -23.65
N GLN A 109 -42.03 2.18 -24.59
CA GLN A 109 -40.96 1.20 -24.43
C GLN A 109 -39.68 1.83 -23.85
N LEU A 110 -39.32 3.04 -24.28
CA LEU A 110 -38.15 3.77 -23.78
C LEU A 110 -38.23 4.07 -22.27
N ILE A 111 -39.37 4.58 -21.82
CA ILE A 111 -39.61 4.88 -20.40
C ILE A 111 -39.63 3.59 -19.58
N ARG A 112 -40.25 2.54 -20.12
CA ARG A 112 -40.27 1.21 -19.48
C ARG A 112 -38.86 0.66 -19.29
N LEU A 113 -38.02 0.70 -20.34
CA LEU A 113 -36.63 0.24 -20.26
C LEU A 113 -35.83 1.00 -19.20
N ALA A 114 -35.95 2.33 -19.14
CA ALA A 114 -35.25 3.17 -18.18
C ALA A 114 -35.61 2.88 -16.72
N ILE A 115 -36.89 2.67 -16.42
CA ILE A 115 -37.34 2.49 -15.03
C ILE A 115 -37.21 1.04 -14.60
N SER A 116 -37.41 0.09 -15.52
CA SER A 116 -37.13 -1.32 -15.28
C SER A 116 -35.66 -1.58 -14.96
N SER A 117 -34.73 -0.89 -15.63
CA SER A 117 -33.30 -1.04 -15.35
C SER A 117 -32.92 -0.52 -13.95
N VAL A 118 -33.49 0.62 -13.52
CA VAL A 118 -33.30 1.15 -12.17
C VAL A 118 -33.91 0.21 -11.12
N PHE A 119 -35.14 -0.27 -11.36
CA PHE A 119 -35.81 -1.21 -10.48
C PHE A 119 -35.01 -2.50 -10.28
N GLU A 120 -34.52 -3.09 -11.38
CA GLU A 120 -33.76 -4.32 -11.33
C GLU A 120 -32.40 -4.14 -10.66
N LEU A 121 -31.73 -3.00 -10.90
CA LEU A 121 -30.48 -2.69 -10.23
C LEU A 121 -30.64 -2.57 -8.70
N ILE A 122 -31.73 -1.95 -8.24
CA ILE A 122 -31.94 -1.70 -6.81
C ILE A 122 -32.49 -2.94 -6.10
N THR A 123 -33.51 -3.59 -6.67
CA THR A 123 -34.21 -4.70 -6.02
C THR A 123 -33.54 -6.06 -6.28
N GLY A 124 -32.76 -6.18 -7.36
CA GLY A 124 -32.25 -7.46 -7.84
C GLY A 124 -33.31 -8.38 -8.45
N GLY A 125 -34.56 -7.93 -8.53
CA GLY A 125 -35.65 -8.67 -9.14
C GLY A 125 -35.90 -8.23 -10.58
N CYS A 126 -36.12 -9.20 -11.48
CA CYS A 126 -36.69 -8.93 -12.79
C CYS A 126 -38.22 -8.96 -12.69
N SER A 127 -38.88 -7.88 -13.09
CA SER A 127 -40.34 -7.87 -13.22
C SER A 127 -40.74 -7.34 -14.60
N GLU A 128 -41.39 -8.21 -15.38
CA GLU A 128 -42.00 -7.82 -16.67
C GLU A 128 -43.29 -7.01 -16.49
N ASN A 129 -43.87 -7.05 -15.28
CA ASN A 129 -45.11 -6.37 -14.98
C ASN A 129 -44.87 -4.90 -14.61
N TRP A 130 -45.34 -3.99 -15.47
CA TRP A 130 -45.26 -2.54 -15.23
C TRP A 130 -45.89 -2.14 -13.89
N LYS A 131 -46.93 -2.84 -13.41
CA LYS A 131 -47.56 -2.51 -12.11
C LYS A 131 -46.58 -2.60 -10.93
N THR A 132 -45.68 -3.59 -10.95
CA THR A 132 -44.66 -3.80 -9.91
C THR A 132 -43.56 -2.74 -9.99
N VAL A 133 -43.10 -2.43 -11.20
CA VAL A 133 -42.10 -1.38 -11.44
C VAL A 133 -42.66 0.00 -11.06
N LYS A 134 -43.93 0.24 -11.40
CA LYS A 134 -44.67 1.47 -11.06
C LYS A 134 -44.88 1.63 -9.56
N SER A 135 -45.18 0.55 -8.82
CA SER A 135 -45.34 0.64 -7.36
C SER A 135 -44.05 1.04 -6.67
N PHE A 136 -42.89 0.56 -7.17
CA PHE A 136 -41.58 1.01 -6.71
C PHE A 136 -41.30 2.48 -7.02
N LEU A 137 -41.58 2.92 -8.26
CA LEU A 137 -41.45 4.33 -8.66
C LEU A 137 -42.33 5.27 -7.84
N ASN A 138 -43.53 4.81 -7.46
CA ASN A 138 -44.50 5.59 -6.71
C ASN A 138 -44.10 5.84 -5.26
N ARG A 139 -43.09 5.15 -4.73
CA ARG A 139 -42.61 5.41 -3.37
C ARG A 139 -42.08 6.85 -3.25
N ASP A 140 -42.37 7.49 -2.12
CA ASP A 140 -41.94 8.86 -1.86
C ASP A 140 -40.42 8.96 -1.65
N ASP A 141 -39.78 7.86 -1.24
CA ASP A 141 -38.34 7.74 -1.02
C ASP A 141 -37.54 7.33 -2.26
N PHE A 142 -38.18 7.12 -3.43
CA PHE A 142 -37.51 6.62 -4.64
C PHE A 142 -36.22 7.40 -4.99
N ILE A 143 -36.29 8.73 -5.07
CA ILE A 143 -35.13 9.57 -5.41
C ILE A 143 -34.03 9.46 -4.34
N ASN A 144 -34.41 9.34 -3.06
CA ASN A 144 -33.45 9.17 -1.98
C ASN A 144 -32.76 7.80 -2.05
N ILE A 145 -33.50 6.74 -2.39
CA ILE A 145 -32.94 5.41 -2.60
C ILE A 145 -31.94 5.44 -3.76
N VAL A 146 -32.29 6.05 -4.89
CA VAL A 146 -31.42 6.15 -6.07
C VAL A 146 -30.15 6.95 -5.75
N ARG A 147 -30.26 8.11 -5.09
CA ARG A 147 -29.08 8.95 -4.75
C ARG A 147 -28.13 8.29 -3.76
N ASN A 148 -28.67 7.59 -2.76
CA ASN A 148 -27.87 7.00 -1.68
C ASN A 148 -27.47 5.53 -1.95
N TYR A 149 -27.74 5.03 -3.16
CA TYR A 149 -27.40 3.68 -3.53
C TYR A 149 -25.88 3.50 -3.59
N LYS A 150 -25.39 2.44 -2.95
CA LYS A 150 -23.98 2.07 -2.98
C LYS A 150 -23.74 1.02 -4.04
N THR A 151 -22.70 1.20 -4.85
CA THR A 151 -22.31 0.22 -5.87
C THR A 151 -21.94 -1.14 -5.28
N GLU A 152 -21.48 -1.18 -4.03
CA GLU A 152 -21.21 -2.41 -3.25
C GLU A 152 -22.44 -3.33 -3.12
N ASN A 153 -23.66 -2.80 -3.25
CA ASN A 153 -24.89 -3.59 -3.19
C ASN A 153 -25.19 -4.35 -4.49
N ILE A 154 -24.39 -4.14 -5.54
CA ILE A 154 -24.51 -4.86 -6.80
C ILE A 154 -23.77 -6.18 -6.66
N THR A 155 -24.47 -7.29 -6.91
CA THR A 155 -23.83 -8.62 -6.98
C THR A 155 -23.40 -8.91 -8.42
N PRO A 156 -22.41 -9.81 -8.63
CA PRO A 156 -22.04 -10.25 -9.98
C PRO A 156 -23.23 -10.79 -10.78
N GLU A 157 -24.12 -11.54 -10.13
CA GLU A 157 -25.37 -12.03 -10.74
C GLU A 157 -26.24 -10.89 -11.24
N ARG A 158 -26.46 -9.85 -10.41
CA ARG A 158 -27.23 -8.68 -10.81
C ARG A 158 -26.56 -7.91 -11.94
N ARG A 159 -25.23 -7.76 -11.90
CA ARG A 159 -24.46 -7.15 -12.98
C ARG A 159 -24.67 -7.88 -14.31
N LEU A 160 -24.74 -9.22 -14.29
CA LEU A 160 -25.00 -10.03 -15.48
C LEU A 160 -26.43 -9.84 -16.01
N THR A 161 -27.45 -9.81 -15.15
CA THR A 161 -28.83 -9.60 -15.62
C THR A 161 -29.02 -8.24 -16.28
N MET A 162 -28.22 -7.25 -15.90
CA MET A 162 -28.25 -5.91 -16.49
C MET A 162 -27.71 -5.84 -17.94
N ASN A 163 -26.98 -6.85 -18.42
CA ASN A 163 -26.48 -6.89 -19.81
C ASN A 163 -27.63 -6.83 -20.83
N LYS A 164 -28.79 -7.42 -20.52
CA LYS A 164 -29.96 -7.37 -21.41
C LYS A 164 -30.44 -5.94 -21.72
N PHE A 165 -30.19 -4.99 -20.82
CA PHE A 165 -30.46 -3.58 -21.06
C PHE A 165 -29.32 -2.93 -21.85
N LEU A 166 -28.07 -3.22 -21.49
CA LEU A 166 -26.89 -2.63 -22.14
C LEU A 166 -26.70 -3.06 -23.60
N GLU A 167 -27.10 -4.29 -23.95
CA GLU A 167 -27.07 -4.83 -25.31
C GLU A 167 -28.15 -4.22 -26.22
N ASN A 168 -29.16 -3.56 -25.63
CA ASN A 168 -30.22 -2.92 -26.39
C ASN A 168 -29.75 -1.54 -26.91
N GLU A 169 -29.67 -1.38 -28.24
CA GLU A 169 -29.28 -0.11 -28.88
C GLU A 169 -30.16 1.09 -28.48
N LYS A 170 -31.40 0.84 -28.06
CA LYS A 170 -32.32 1.89 -27.59
C LYS A 170 -32.04 2.33 -26.15
N TYR A 171 -31.17 1.65 -25.42
CA TYR A 171 -30.82 1.93 -24.02
C TYR A 171 -29.62 2.89 -23.92
N THR A 172 -29.78 4.07 -24.51
CA THR A 172 -28.82 5.18 -24.44
C THR A 172 -29.49 6.41 -23.83
N PRO A 173 -28.77 7.23 -23.05
CA PRO A 173 -29.33 8.44 -22.44
C PRO A 173 -30.03 9.36 -23.45
N GLU A 174 -29.54 9.42 -24.68
CA GLU A 174 -30.06 10.26 -25.78
C GLU A 174 -31.38 9.68 -26.33
N MET A 175 -31.43 8.36 -26.53
CA MET A 175 -32.64 7.71 -27.06
C MET A 175 -33.75 7.73 -26.00
N ILE A 176 -33.39 7.51 -24.73
CA ILE A 176 -34.33 7.53 -23.60
C ILE A 176 -34.87 8.95 -23.37
N ALA A 177 -34.05 9.99 -23.57
CA ALA A 177 -34.49 11.39 -23.47
C ALA A 177 -35.63 11.73 -24.45
N ARG A 178 -35.70 11.07 -25.62
CA ARG A 178 -36.82 11.23 -26.58
C ARG A 178 -38.15 10.72 -26.02
N GLY A 179 -38.12 9.76 -25.12
CA GLY A 179 -39.30 9.27 -24.41
C GLY A 179 -39.66 10.17 -23.23
N SER A 180 -38.68 10.45 -22.37
CA SER A 180 -38.81 11.43 -21.29
C SER A 180 -37.44 11.95 -20.87
N THR A 181 -37.31 13.27 -20.78
CA THR A 181 -36.09 13.93 -20.31
C THR A 181 -35.76 13.58 -18.86
N ALA A 182 -36.76 13.25 -18.02
CA ALA A 182 -36.54 12.81 -16.64
C ALA A 182 -35.96 11.39 -16.52
N CYS A 183 -36.09 10.56 -17.55
CA CYS A 183 -35.54 9.19 -17.55
C CYS A 183 -34.07 9.12 -17.96
N SER A 184 -33.57 10.13 -18.69
CA SER A 184 -32.17 10.14 -19.16
C SER A 184 -31.15 10.17 -18.01
N PRO A 185 -31.29 11.03 -16.97
CA PRO A 185 -30.44 11.00 -15.77
C PRO A 185 -30.42 9.64 -15.05
N LEU A 186 -31.58 8.97 -14.97
CA LEU A 186 -31.69 7.65 -14.33
C LEU A 186 -30.89 6.58 -15.07
N VAL A 187 -30.91 6.61 -16.41
CA VAL A 187 -30.15 5.66 -17.23
C VAL A 187 -28.65 5.96 -17.17
N LYS A 188 -28.25 7.24 -17.19
CA LYS A 188 -26.85 7.63 -16.94
C LYS A 188 -26.36 7.08 -15.60
N TRP A 189 -27.17 7.22 -14.55
CA TRP A 189 -26.87 6.70 -13.22
C TRP A 189 -26.70 5.18 -13.19
N VAL A 190 -27.62 4.42 -13.81
CA VAL A 190 -27.45 2.95 -13.91
C VAL A 190 -26.13 2.61 -14.61
N ARG A 191 -25.85 3.23 -15.76
CA ARG A 191 -24.63 2.94 -16.54
C ARG A 191 -23.36 3.27 -15.74
N ALA A 192 -23.35 4.41 -15.03
CA ALA A 192 -22.22 4.80 -14.18
C ALA A 192 -21.98 3.78 -13.06
N HIS A 193 -23.03 3.32 -12.38
CA HIS A 193 -22.90 2.29 -11.35
C HIS A 193 -22.38 0.95 -11.89
N LEU A 194 -22.85 0.51 -13.07
CA LEU A 194 -22.36 -0.74 -13.68
C LEU A 194 -20.89 -0.61 -14.09
N SER A 195 -20.50 0.51 -14.70
CA SER A 195 -19.10 0.76 -15.06
C SER A 195 -18.20 0.84 -13.83
N TYR A 196 -18.64 1.51 -12.76
CA TYR A 196 -17.90 1.58 -11.51
C TYR A 196 -17.76 0.19 -10.88
N PHE A 197 -18.81 -0.63 -10.91
CA PHE A 197 -18.77 -2.00 -10.41
C PHE A 197 -17.75 -2.87 -11.17
N ASP A 198 -17.71 -2.76 -12.50
CA ASP A 198 -16.75 -3.51 -13.33
C ASP A 198 -15.31 -3.13 -12.99
N ILE A 199 -15.05 -1.84 -12.76
CA ILE A 199 -13.74 -1.35 -12.33
C ILE A 199 -13.41 -1.81 -10.91
N LEU A 200 -14.37 -1.81 -9.97
CA LEU A 200 -14.15 -2.36 -8.63
C LEU A 200 -13.70 -3.83 -8.68
N ILE A 201 -14.39 -4.67 -9.45
CA ILE A 201 -13.99 -6.09 -9.60
C ILE A 201 -12.56 -6.22 -10.13
N LYS A 202 -12.17 -5.36 -11.08
CA LYS A 202 -10.83 -5.35 -11.65
C LYS A 202 -9.78 -4.87 -10.63
N ILE A 203 -10.13 -3.91 -9.79
CA ILE A 203 -9.24 -3.27 -8.82
C ILE A 203 -9.10 -4.05 -7.52
N ASP A 204 -10.12 -4.77 -7.07
CA ASP A 204 -10.10 -5.56 -5.83
C ASP A 204 -8.89 -6.51 -5.73
N PRO A 205 -8.55 -7.33 -6.73
CA PRO A 205 -7.34 -8.15 -6.67
C PRO A 205 -6.05 -7.30 -6.67
N LEU A 206 -6.03 -6.18 -7.39
CA LEU A 206 -4.89 -5.26 -7.42
C LEU A 206 -4.67 -4.57 -6.07
N ARG A 207 -5.74 -4.23 -5.34
CA ARG A 207 -5.68 -3.67 -3.98
C ARG A 207 -5.15 -4.68 -2.99
N LEU A 208 -5.59 -5.94 -3.08
CA LEU A 208 -5.08 -7.01 -2.24
C LEU A 208 -3.58 -7.23 -2.50
N GLU A 209 -3.19 -7.27 -3.76
CA GLU A 209 -1.78 -7.41 -4.14
C GLU A 209 -0.93 -6.22 -3.67
N LEU A 210 -1.43 -4.99 -3.83
CA LEU A 210 -0.77 -3.78 -3.34
C LEU A 210 -0.58 -3.84 -1.81
N SER A 211 -1.61 -4.22 -1.07
CA SER A 211 -1.53 -4.37 0.39
C SER A 211 -0.50 -5.41 0.80
N ASN A 212 -0.42 -6.55 0.10
CA ASN A 212 0.60 -7.56 0.36
C ASN A 212 2.02 -7.04 0.09
N LEU A 213 2.21 -6.30 -1.01
CA LEU A 213 3.50 -5.68 -1.34
C LEU A 213 3.91 -4.62 -0.31
N GLU A 214 2.97 -3.84 0.21
CA GLU A 214 3.21 -2.85 1.26
C GLU A 214 3.66 -3.52 2.56
N ILE A 215 2.99 -4.61 2.97
CA ILE A 215 3.37 -5.40 4.15
C ILE A 215 4.77 -6.02 3.98
N GLU A 216 5.05 -6.58 2.80
CA GLU A 216 6.37 -7.16 2.50
C GLU A 216 7.46 -6.09 2.55
N ARG A 217 7.22 -4.92 1.96
CA ARG A 217 8.14 -3.78 2.00
C ARG A 217 8.38 -3.32 3.44
N GLU A 218 7.33 -3.16 4.24
CA GLU A 218 7.47 -2.72 5.64
C GLU A 218 8.30 -3.72 6.46
N THR A 219 8.11 -5.02 6.21
CA THR A 219 8.87 -6.08 6.87
C THR A 219 10.36 -5.99 6.51
N LYS A 220 10.68 -5.82 5.22
CA LYS A 220 12.07 -5.67 4.76
C LYS A 220 12.70 -4.37 5.24
N GLU A 221 11.93 -3.29 5.30
CA GLU A 221 12.40 -2.01 5.82
C GLU A 221 12.77 -2.10 7.30
N LYS A 222 11.95 -2.80 8.11
CA LYS A 222 12.29 -3.08 9.52
C LYS A 222 13.57 -3.90 9.63
N GLN A 223 13.69 -4.98 8.86
CA GLN A 223 14.90 -5.80 8.83
C GLN A 223 16.15 -4.98 8.42
N ALA A 224 16.02 -4.08 7.45
CA ALA A 224 17.12 -3.22 7.02
C ALA A 224 17.55 -2.24 8.11
N LYS A 225 16.58 -1.65 8.84
CA LYS A 225 16.85 -0.77 9.98
C LYS A 225 17.52 -1.53 11.13
N ASP A 226 17.09 -2.76 11.42
CA ASP A 226 17.69 -3.59 12.47
C ASP A 226 19.14 -3.96 12.13
N LEU A 227 19.40 -4.36 10.87
CA LEU A 227 20.75 -4.63 10.39
C LEU A 227 21.62 -3.37 10.46
N GLN A 228 21.09 -2.22 10.07
CA GLN A 228 21.80 -0.94 10.16
C GLN A 228 22.16 -0.58 11.62
N SER A 229 21.24 -0.78 12.56
CA SER A 229 21.52 -0.58 13.99
C SER A 229 22.64 -1.50 14.47
N LYS A 230 22.60 -2.77 14.08
CA LYS A 230 23.62 -3.76 14.44
C LYS A 230 25.00 -3.43 13.86
N ILE A 231 25.06 -2.92 12.63
CA ILE A 231 26.30 -2.42 12.03
C ILE A 231 26.85 -1.25 12.85
N ASN A 232 26.02 -0.26 13.17
CA ASN A 232 26.44 0.90 13.95
C ASN A 232 27.01 0.50 15.33
N GLU A 233 26.39 -0.49 16.00
CA GLU A 233 26.89 -1.04 17.26
C GLU A 233 28.24 -1.75 17.11
N LEU A 234 28.41 -2.56 16.07
CA LEU A 234 29.68 -3.25 15.79
C LEU A 234 30.79 -2.25 15.48
N GLU A 235 30.50 -1.21 14.69
CA GLU A 235 31.47 -0.18 14.35
C GLU A 235 31.87 0.66 15.55
N ALA A 236 30.93 1.01 16.44
CA ALA A 236 31.23 1.70 17.68
C ALA A 236 32.17 0.87 18.58
N LYS A 237 31.94 -0.45 18.70
CA LYS A 237 32.81 -1.36 19.45
C LYS A 237 34.20 -1.45 18.84
N ILE A 238 34.29 -1.63 17.52
CA ILE A 238 35.57 -1.68 16.80
C ILE A 238 36.35 -0.37 16.98
N GLU A 239 35.68 0.78 16.90
CA GLU A 239 36.30 2.09 17.09
C GLU A 239 36.82 2.29 18.51
N GLU A 240 36.07 1.84 19.52
CA GLU A 240 36.53 1.86 20.92
C GLU A 240 37.76 0.97 21.12
N TYR A 241 37.77 -0.23 20.52
CA TYR A 241 38.91 -1.14 20.59
C TYR A 241 40.14 -0.60 19.88
N LYS A 242 39.98 0.00 18.69
CA LYS A 242 41.08 0.69 17.98
C LYS A 242 41.70 1.79 18.85
N LYS A 243 40.88 2.60 19.52
CA LYS A 243 41.37 3.64 20.45
C LYS A 243 42.15 3.06 21.62
N LYS A 244 41.67 1.96 22.22
CA LYS A 244 42.36 1.25 23.33
C LYS A 244 43.71 0.67 22.87
N LEU A 245 43.74 0.02 21.70
CA LEU A 245 44.98 -0.52 21.11
C LEU A 245 45.98 0.59 20.77
N ASN A 246 45.53 1.69 20.17
CA ASN A 246 46.41 2.80 19.80
C ASN A 246 47.04 3.44 21.05
N LYS A 247 46.25 3.66 22.11
CA LYS A 247 46.78 4.09 23.43
C LYS A 247 47.79 3.10 24.02
N PHE A 248 47.59 1.80 23.81
CA PHE A 248 48.50 0.76 24.28
C PHE A 248 49.84 0.80 23.52
N PHE A 249 49.83 0.94 22.20
CA PHE A 249 51.04 1.07 21.39
C PHE A 249 51.84 2.34 21.71
N ILE A 250 51.16 3.47 21.94
CA ILE A 250 51.83 4.73 22.35
C ILE A 250 52.58 4.53 23.68
N LYS A 251 51.93 3.91 24.68
CA LYS A 251 52.58 3.60 25.97
C LYS A 251 53.76 2.63 25.88
N LEU A 252 53.78 1.76 24.86
CA LEU A 252 54.89 0.84 24.62
C LEU A 252 56.10 1.54 23.99
N ASN A 253 55.89 2.57 23.17
CA ASN A 253 56.99 3.34 22.56
C ASN A 253 57.53 4.45 23.47
N GLU A 254 56.81 4.81 24.54
CA GLU A 254 57.23 5.83 25.52
C GLU A 254 58.04 5.25 26.72
N ASN A 255 58.17 3.92 26.84
CA ASN A 255 58.97 3.23 27.89
C ASN A 255 60.15 2.48 27.28
#